data_AF-A0A640XM04-F1
#
_entry.id   AF-A0A640XM04-F1
#
_cell.length_a   1.000
_cell.length_b   1.000
_cell.length_c   1.000
_cell.angle_alpha   90.00
_cell.angle_beta   90.00
_cell.angle_gamma   90.00
#
_symmetry.space_group_name_H-M   'P 1'
#
loop_
_entity.id
_entity.type
_entity.pdbx_description
1 polymer ?
#
loop_
_entity_poly.entity_id
_entity_poly.type
_entity_poly.pdbx_seq_one_letter_code
_entity_poly.pdbx_strand_id
1 'polypeptide(L)'
;MKEHFRALLAELEFKEKNGELVPVEAVRKQAFETARMVRDSLLNIPNRVSPILAAESDHREINQILTKEITQCLESLCSELNQSGVTNGEKN
;
A
#
# COMPACT_ATOMS: atom_id res chain seq x y z
N MET A 1 19.31 40.80 -1.01
CA MET A 1 19.92 39.48 -0.72
C MET A 1 19.30 38.82 0.51
N LYS A 2 19.46 39.35 1.74
CA LYS A 2 18.91 38.72 2.97
C LYS A 2 17.39 38.53 2.99
N GLU A 3 16.61 39.50 2.50
CA GLU A 3 15.14 39.37 2.44
C GLU A 3 14.67 38.31 1.44
N HIS A 4 15.40 38.13 0.34
CA HIS A 4 15.05 37.15 -0.68
C HIS A 4 15.20 35.71 -0.17
N PHE A 5 16.26 35.46 0.61
CA PHE A 5 16.47 34.16 1.27
C PHE A 5 15.42 33.87 2.34
N ARG A 6 14.96 34.89 3.09
CA ARG A 6 13.89 34.73 4.08
C ARG A 6 12.55 34.39 3.41
N ALA A 7 12.25 35.01 2.27
CA ALA A 7 11.04 34.71 1.51
C ALA A 7 11.05 33.26 0.98
N LEU A 8 12.17 32.80 0.43
CA LEU A 8 12.34 31.41 -0.04
C LEU A 8 12.23 30.38 1.10
N LEU A 9 12.79 30.68 2.28
CA LEU A 9 12.69 29.80 3.44
C LEU A 9 11.24 29.72 3.95
N ALA A 10 10.56 30.86 4.05
CA ALA A 10 9.16 30.92 4.45
C ALA A 10 8.23 30.21 3.46
N GLU A 11 8.50 30.29 2.15
CA GLU A 11 7.75 29.57 1.14
C GLU A 11 7.98 28.04 1.23
N LEU A 12 9.22 27.61 1.52
CA LEU A 12 9.53 26.19 1.73
C LEU A 12 8.83 25.65 2.98
N GLU A 13 8.90 26.38 4.10
CA GLU A 13 8.22 26.04 5.36
C GLU A 13 6.69 26.05 5.21
N PHE A 14 6.14 26.95 4.39
CA PHE A 14 4.72 27.01 4.10
C PHE A 14 4.26 25.79 3.28
N LYS A 15 5.05 25.37 2.28
CA LYS A 15 4.76 24.17 1.48
C LYS A 15 4.90 22.87 2.26
N GLU A 16 5.87 22.78 3.18
CA GLU A 16 5.94 21.66 4.13
C GLU A 16 4.74 21.64 5.07
N LYS A 17 4.36 22.78 5.67
CA LYS A 17 3.23 22.85 6.61
C LYS A 17 1.87 22.63 5.95
N ASN A 18 1.71 22.99 4.68
CA ASN A 18 0.50 22.72 3.91
C ASN A 18 0.39 21.26 3.43
N GLY A 19 1.38 20.41 3.70
CA GLY A 19 1.36 19.01 3.29
C GLY A 19 1.66 18.77 1.81
N GLU A 20 2.17 19.78 1.09
CA GLU A 20 2.58 19.64 -0.32
C GLU A 20 3.94 18.93 -0.46
N LEU A 21 4.77 18.97 0.60
CA LEU A 21 6.08 18.33 0.64
C LEU A 21 6.12 17.26 1.73
N VAL A 22 6.43 16.02 1.32
CA VAL A 22 6.71 14.91 2.23
C VAL A 22 8.18 14.50 2.10
N PRO A 23 8.84 14.13 3.21
CA PRO A 23 10.21 13.64 3.17
C PRO A 23 10.34 12.41 2.26
N VAL A 24 11.30 12.45 1.34
CA VAL A 24 11.56 11.34 0.40
C VAL A 24 11.85 10.03 1.14
N GLU A 25 12.50 10.09 2.31
CA GLU A 25 12.75 8.92 3.15
C GLU A 25 11.45 8.28 3.67
N ALA A 26 10.45 9.09 4.03
CA ALA A 26 9.15 8.61 4.48
C ALA A 26 8.40 7.92 3.33
N VAL A 27 8.40 8.51 2.14
CA VAL A 27 7.79 7.91 0.93
C VAL A 27 8.46 6.58 0.59
N ARG A 28 9.80 6.53 0.61
CA ARG A 28 10.55 5.29 0.35
C ARG A 28 10.21 4.21 1.38
N LYS A 29 10.21 4.55 2.67
CA LYS A 29 9.86 3.61 3.73
C LYS A 29 8.44 3.06 3.54
N GLN A 30 7.47 3.94 3.31
CA GLN A 30 6.08 3.53 3.07
C GLN A 30 5.96 2.62 1.84
N ALA A 31 6.63 2.96 0.74
CA ALA A 31 6.65 2.12 -0.46
C ALA A 31 7.23 0.73 -0.19
N PHE A 32 8.29 0.63 0.61
CA PHE A 32 8.87 -0.66 1.01
C PHE A 32 7.92 -1.48 1.91
N GLU A 33 7.26 -0.84 2.87
CA GLU A 33 6.29 -1.50 3.75
C GLU A 33 5.07 -1.99 2.97
N THR A 34 4.53 -1.16 2.08
CA THR A 34 3.48 -1.52 1.12
C THR A 34 3.90 -2.70 0.23
N ALA A 35 5.09 -2.67 -0.36
CA ALA A 35 5.57 -3.76 -1.21
C ALA A 35 5.72 -5.08 -0.43
N ARG A 36 6.15 -4.99 0.83
CA ARG A 36 6.23 -6.15 1.73
C ARG A 36 4.84 -6.73 2.01
N MET A 37 3.87 -5.90 2.35
CA MET A 37 2.49 -6.30 2.61
C MET A 37 1.86 -7.01 1.41
N VAL A 38 2.05 -6.47 0.20
CA VAL A 38 1.61 -7.09 -1.06
C VAL A 38 2.24 -8.46 -1.23
N ARG A 39 3.56 -8.57 -1.09
CA ARG A 39 4.28 -9.85 -1.21
C ARG A 39 3.77 -10.87 -0.19
N ASP A 40 3.67 -10.48 1.07
CA ASP A 40 3.27 -11.38 2.16
C ASP A 40 1.82 -11.87 1.95
N SER A 41 0.93 -11.01 1.44
CA SER A 41 -0.45 -11.38 1.10
C SER A 41 -0.52 -12.37 -0.06
N LEU A 42 0.25 -12.15 -1.14
CA LEU A 42 0.30 -13.06 -2.28
C LEU A 42 0.87 -14.43 -1.91
N LEU A 43 1.94 -14.47 -1.10
CA LEU A 43 2.54 -15.71 -0.61
C LEU A 43 1.63 -16.48 0.36
N ASN A 44 0.58 -15.84 0.89
CA ASN A 44 -0.40 -16.50 1.73
C ASN A 44 -1.49 -17.24 0.94
N ILE A 45 -1.71 -16.89 -0.34
CA ILE A 45 -2.73 -17.52 -1.19
C ILE A 45 -2.54 -19.04 -1.26
N PRO A 46 -1.34 -19.59 -1.57
CA PRO A 46 -1.16 -21.04 -1.65
C PRO A 46 -1.48 -21.74 -0.33
N ASN A 47 -1.12 -21.15 0.81
CA ASN A 47 -1.39 -21.77 2.12
C ASN A 47 -2.88 -21.90 2.40
N ARG A 48 -3.69 -20.93 1.97
CA ARG A 48 -5.15 -20.95 2.14
C ARG A 48 -5.84 -21.89 1.16
N VAL A 49 -5.33 -21.96 -0.08
CA VAL A 49 -6.02 -22.63 -1.19
C VAL A 49 -5.58 -24.10 -1.32
N SER A 50 -4.35 -24.45 -0.95
CA SER A 50 -3.82 -25.82 -1.08
C SER A 50 -4.68 -26.90 -0.39
N PRO A 51 -5.21 -26.72 0.84
CA PRO A 51 -6.07 -27.72 1.47
C PRO A 51 -7.40 -27.91 0.74
N ILE A 52 -7.93 -26.84 0.16
CA ILE A 52 -9.19 -26.86 -0.60
C ILE A 52 -8.96 -27.58 -1.93
N LEU A 53 -7.89 -27.23 -2.64
CA LEU A 53 -7.53 -27.87 -3.90
C LEU A 53 -7.15 -29.34 -3.74
N ALA A 54 -6.58 -29.74 -2.60
CA ALA A 54 -6.25 -31.14 -2.34
C ALA A 54 -7.48 -32.05 -2.28
N ALA A 55 -8.66 -31.51 -1.94
CA ALA A 55 -9.92 -32.24 -1.94
C ALA A 55 -10.64 -32.19 -3.29
N GLU A 56 -10.24 -31.29 -4.20
CA GLU A 56 -10.92 -31.05 -5.46
C GLU A 56 -10.26 -31.77 -6.64
N SER A 57 -11.09 -32.36 -7.49
CA SER A 57 -10.64 -33.12 -8.66
C SER A 57 -11.13 -32.52 -9.99
N ASP A 58 -12.12 -31.62 -9.96
CA ASP A 58 -12.61 -30.93 -11.15
C ASP A 58 -11.77 -29.67 -11.43
N HIS A 59 -11.17 -29.62 -12.62
CA HIS A 59 -10.43 -28.47 -13.10
C HIS A 59 -11.23 -27.15 -13.07
N ARG A 60 -12.54 -27.19 -13.32
CA ARG A 60 -13.40 -25.99 -13.33
C ARG A 60 -13.52 -25.40 -11.93
N GLU A 61 -13.76 -26.24 -10.94
CA GLU A 61 -13.87 -25.82 -9.54
C GLU A 61 -12.52 -25.30 -9.02
N ILE A 62 -11.42 -25.99 -9.35
CA ILE A 62 -10.05 -25.53 -9.03
C ILE A 62 -9.80 -24.11 -9.56
N ASN A 63 -10.14 -23.85 -10.82
CA ASN A 63 -9.94 -22.53 -11.43
C ASN A 63 -10.84 -21.46 -10.78
N GLN A 64 -12.11 -21.80 -10.47
CA GLN A 64 -13.01 -20.88 -9.76
C GLN A 64 -12.48 -20.51 -8.37
N ILE A 65 -12.00 -21.49 -7.61
CA ILE A 65 -11.43 -21.26 -6.26
C ILE A 65 -10.20 -20.36 -6.36
N LEU A 66 -9.28 -20.64 -7.28
CA LEU A 66 -8.08 -19.81 -7.49
C LEU A 66 -8.45 -18.37 -7.90
N THR A 67 -9.35 -18.23 -8.86
CA THR A 67 -9.78 -16.91 -9.35
C THR A 67 -10.44 -16.10 -8.24
N LYS A 68 -11.31 -16.73 -7.45
CA LYS A 68 -11.97 -16.10 -6.32
C LYS A 68 -10.96 -15.62 -5.28
N GLU A 69 -10.02 -16.47 -4.90
CA GLU A 69 -9.04 -16.13 -3.87
C GLU A 69 -8.10 -15.01 -4.32
N ILE A 70 -7.63 -15.05 -5.56
CA ILE A 70 -6.78 -14.00 -6.13
C ILE A 70 -7.54 -12.66 -6.14
N THR A 71 -8.78 -12.67 -6.62
CA THR A 71 -9.62 -11.46 -6.66
C THR A 71 -9.82 -10.89 -5.26
N GLN A 72 -10.15 -11.74 -4.29
CA GLN A 72 -10.35 -11.31 -2.91
C GLN A 72 -9.05 -10.76 -2.28
N CYS A 73 -7.89 -11.37 -2.58
CA CYS A 73 -6.60 -10.87 -2.11
C CYS A 73 -6.29 -9.48 -2.70
N LEU A 74 -6.56 -9.28 -3.99
CA LEU A 74 -6.38 -7.98 -4.65
C LEU A 74 -7.32 -6.91 -4.10
N GLU A 75 -8.58 -7.25 -3.82
CA GLU A 75 -9.55 -6.34 -3.20
C GLU A 75 -9.12 -5.93 -1.79
N SER A 76 -8.69 -6.89 -0.96
CA SER A 76 -8.16 -6.60 0.37
C SER A 76 -6.93 -5.70 0.30
N LEU A 77 -5.98 -6.00 -0.59
CA LEU A 77 -4.79 -5.17 -0.79
C LEU A 77 -5.16 -3.75 -1.23
N CYS A 78 -6.09 -3.60 -2.17
CA CYS A 78 -6.54 -2.28 -2.61
C CYS A 78 -7.16 -1.47 -1.46
N SER A 79 -7.98 -2.13 -0.63
CA SER A 79 -8.57 -1.51 0.55
C SER A 79 -7.52 -1.09 1.59
N GLU A 80 -6.54 -1.95 1.88
CA GLU A 80 -5.46 -1.68 2.85
C GLU A 80 -4.54 -0.54 2.38
N LEU A 81 -4.23 -0.48 1.08
CA LEU A 81 -3.41 0.59 0.51
C LEU A 81 -4.12 1.95 0.53
N ASN A 82 -5.43 1.97 0.31
CA ASN A 82 -6.21 3.20 0.37
C ASN A 82 -6.31 3.74 1.81
N GLN A 83 -6.36 2.87 2.82
CA GLN A 83 -6.38 3.28 4.24
C GLN A 83 -5.03 3.83 4.71
N SER A 84 -3.93 3.29 4.17
CA SER A 84 -2.56 3.72 4.50
C SER A 84 -2.26 5.17 4.05
N GLY A 85 -2.99 5.69 3.07
CA GLY A 85 -2.87 7.08 2.60
C GLY A 85 -3.58 8.12 3.47
N VAL A 86 -4.58 7.71 4.27
CA VAL A 86 -5.43 8.63 5.07
C VAL A 86 -4.78 8.97 6.41
N THR A 87 -3.99 8.06 6.99
CA THR A 87 -3.48 8.19 8.37
C THR A 87 -2.32 9.18 8.55
N ASN A 88 -1.75 9.71 7.46
CA ASN A 88 -0.61 10.63 7.52
C ASN A 88 -1.01 12.12 7.47
N GLY A 89 -2.32 12.44 7.38
CA GLY A 89 -2.83 13.81 7.32
C GLY A 89 -3.16 14.46 8.68
N GLU A 90 -3.13 13.72 9.80
CA GLU A 90 -3.70 14.21 11.09
C GLU A 90 -2.68 14.43 12.22
N LYS A 91 -1.37 14.42 11.94
CA LYS A 91 -0.37 14.79 12.95
C LYS A 91 0.37 16.06 12.55
N ASN A 92 -0.29 17.20 12.75
CA ASN A 92 0.34 18.49 12.99
C ASN A 92 -0.44 19.26 14.04
#